data_AF-A0A968I667-F1
#
_entry.id   AF-A0A968I667-F1
#
_cell.length_a   1.000
_cell.length_b   1.000
_cell.length_c   1.000
_cell.angle_alpha   90.00
_cell.angle_beta   90.00
_cell.angle_gamma   90.00
#
_symmetry.space_group_name_H-M   'P 1'
#
loop_
_entity.id
_entity.type
_entity.pdbx_description
1 polymer ?
#
loop_
_entity_poly.entity_id
_entity_poly.type
_entity_poly.pdbx_seq_one_letter_code
_entity_poly.pdbx_strand_id
1 'polypeptide(L)'
;MLLTRNFGTINLEMLRFFVSLLILLSPAALASPASVLVAQYLEFVTKYHVDAEELNAASLKTRLETMLKSRCGADATCPTTRVYDDLKTITRTLPDQTSSFLSPVDLLRLNTETKRYSLGLEIRGDIVYRVLNGSSAATQGVKRGDKVRGVTREGLSVPLNALSFTDAKPVTVTLEREGKPVPVTLTPALNLQSALLNPESALLENSIGYVRIPSFRAPDTAQRVHSLVSALQSRNPKGLLIDLRFNTGGYLDQALLTLGAFLEDGAVLGLESRTASVTYSLRAGGVEVAQGEGVNASRWNSPSNSGVASSCSSTPAPRAPPRSSRWRCNAPERASPERPLPDAPATPRCRSNSTTVPNCVSP
;
A
#
# COMPACT_ATOMS: atom_id res chain seq x y z
N MET A 1 64.80 57.49 -29.12
CA MET A 1 63.41 58.00 -29.17
C MET A 1 62.48 56.82 -28.94
N LEU A 2 62.27 56.38 -27.70
CA LEU A 2 61.17 56.78 -26.80
C LEU A 2 59.79 56.59 -27.44
N LEU A 3 59.08 55.53 -27.02
CA LEU A 3 57.70 55.58 -26.52
C LEU A 3 57.23 54.16 -26.14
N THR A 4 57.46 53.80 -24.88
CA THR A 4 56.82 52.67 -24.19
C THR A 4 55.38 53.07 -23.84
N ARG A 5 54.39 52.30 -24.28
CA ARG A 5 52.98 52.47 -23.89
C ARG A 5 52.74 51.85 -22.51
N ASN A 6 52.33 52.70 -21.58
CA ASN A 6 51.83 52.37 -20.24
C ASN A 6 50.72 51.31 -20.28
N PHE A 7 50.98 50.12 -19.78
CA PHE A 7 49.94 49.30 -19.17
C PHE A 7 49.93 49.64 -17.68
N GLY A 8 48.93 50.44 -17.29
CA GLY A 8 48.69 50.77 -15.89
C GLY A 8 48.46 49.50 -15.09
N THR A 9 49.23 49.34 -14.02
CA THR A 9 49.04 48.34 -12.98
C THR A 9 47.62 48.47 -12.44
N ILE A 10 46.74 47.51 -12.76
CA ILE A 10 45.44 47.39 -12.08
C ILE A 10 45.77 47.05 -10.63
N ASN A 11 45.53 48.01 -9.74
CA ASN A 11 45.80 47.87 -8.31
C ASN A 11 44.98 46.69 -7.77
N LEU A 12 45.65 45.74 -7.11
CA LEU A 12 45.04 44.51 -6.58
C LEU A 12 43.90 44.83 -5.60
N GLU A 13 43.97 45.99 -4.93
CA GLU A 13 42.91 46.52 -4.06
C GLU A 13 41.68 47.00 -4.85
N MET A 14 41.86 47.52 -6.07
CA MET A 14 40.77 47.91 -6.96
C MET A 14 40.06 46.66 -7.52
N LEU A 15 40.82 45.61 -7.84
CA LEU A 15 40.25 44.31 -8.24
C LEU A 15 39.46 43.65 -7.09
N ARG A 16 39.98 43.72 -5.85
CA ARG A 16 39.25 43.28 -4.64
C ARG A 16 37.98 44.10 -4.39
N PHE A 17 38.02 45.40 -4.64
CA PHE A 17 36.83 46.26 -4.54
C PHE A 17 35.77 45.86 -5.59
N PHE A 18 36.17 45.64 -6.84
CA PHE A 18 35.24 45.22 -7.90
C PHE A 18 34.70 43.81 -7.70
N VAL A 19 35.51 42.86 -7.20
CA VAL A 19 35.05 41.50 -6.87
C VAL A 19 34.10 41.52 -5.65
N SER A 20 34.39 42.34 -4.63
CA SER A 20 33.50 42.50 -3.46
C SER A 20 32.20 43.22 -3.81
N LEU A 21 32.25 44.20 -4.73
CA LEU A 21 31.09 44.90 -5.25
C LEU A 21 30.24 44.00 -6.18
N LEU A 22 30.86 43.09 -6.96
CA LEU A 22 30.16 42.07 -7.74
C LEU A 22 29.45 41.02 -6.85
N ILE A 23 30.04 40.67 -5.71
CA ILE A 23 29.42 39.76 -4.73
C ILE A 23 28.22 40.44 -4.04
N LEU A 24 28.23 41.76 -3.86
CA LEU A 24 27.12 42.55 -3.31
C LEU A 24 26.03 42.92 -4.35
N LEU A 25 26.35 42.89 -5.65
CA LEU A 25 25.43 43.13 -6.77
C LEU A 25 24.89 41.85 -7.40
N SER A 26 25.25 40.68 -6.88
CA SER A 26 24.55 39.46 -7.24
C SER A 26 23.18 39.51 -6.59
N PRO A 27 22.07 39.68 -7.34
CA PRO A 27 20.78 39.42 -6.75
C PRO A 27 20.83 37.94 -6.39
N ALA A 28 21.01 37.61 -5.11
CA ALA A 28 20.46 36.39 -4.58
C ALA A 28 18.97 36.52 -4.88
N ALA A 29 18.55 35.99 -6.04
CA ALA A 29 17.17 35.98 -6.44
C ALA A 29 16.43 35.36 -5.26
N LEU A 30 15.71 36.19 -4.52
CA LEU A 30 15.00 35.76 -3.32
C LEU A 30 14.10 34.62 -3.77
N ALA A 31 14.50 33.40 -3.43
CA ALA A 31 13.79 32.21 -3.84
C ALA A 31 12.41 32.30 -3.21
N SER A 32 11.38 32.46 -4.04
CA SER A 32 10.01 32.46 -3.56
C SER A 32 9.67 31.11 -2.93
N PRO A 33 8.72 31.05 -1.99
CA PRO A 33 8.27 29.78 -1.41
C PRO A 33 7.91 28.74 -2.47
N ALA A 34 7.26 29.15 -3.57
CA ALA A 34 6.96 28.27 -4.70
C ALA A 34 8.22 27.73 -5.39
N SER A 35 9.24 28.57 -5.61
CA SER A 35 10.49 28.13 -6.24
C SER A 35 11.27 27.12 -5.40
N VAL A 36 11.29 27.31 -4.06
CA VAL A 36 11.91 26.37 -3.12
C VAL A 36 11.20 25.02 -3.16
N LEU A 37 9.86 25.01 -3.15
CA LEU A 37 9.08 23.78 -3.23
C LEU A 37 9.32 23.03 -4.55
N VAL A 38 9.40 23.74 -5.68
CA VAL A 38 9.68 23.12 -6.98
C VAL A 38 11.07 22.49 -7.02
N ALA A 39 12.07 23.16 -6.44
CA ALA A 39 13.42 22.61 -6.33
C ALA A 39 13.45 21.36 -5.45
N GLN A 40 12.79 21.38 -4.28
CA GLN A 40 12.66 20.23 -3.39
C GLN A 40 11.93 19.07 -4.06
N TYR A 41 10.86 19.34 -4.81
CA TYR A 41 10.14 18.33 -5.58
C TYR A 41 11.04 17.65 -6.61
N LEU A 42 11.80 18.43 -7.39
CA LEU A 42 12.72 17.89 -8.38
C LEU A 42 13.80 17.01 -7.73
N GLU A 43 14.41 17.49 -6.65
CA GLU A 43 15.41 16.72 -5.89
C GLU A 43 14.81 15.42 -5.35
N PHE A 44 13.62 15.48 -4.76
CA PHE A 44 12.94 14.32 -4.21
C PHE A 44 12.66 13.26 -5.29
N VAL A 45 12.04 13.66 -6.40
CA VAL A 45 11.69 12.75 -7.48
C VAL A 45 12.94 12.13 -8.10
N THR A 46 13.96 12.93 -8.41
CA THR A 46 15.19 12.42 -9.04
C THR A 46 16.00 11.51 -8.12
N LYS A 47 15.92 11.71 -6.80
CA LYS A 47 16.65 10.90 -5.82
C LYS A 47 15.92 9.62 -5.42
N TYR A 48 14.60 9.68 -5.19
CA TYR A 48 13.86 8.61 -4.52
C TYR A 48 12.90 7.84 -5.43
N HIS A 49 12.56 8.34 -6.61
CA HIS A 49 11.71 7.59 -7.54
C HIS A 49 12.44 6.32 -7.99
N VAL A 50 11.75 5.17 -7.96
CA VAL A 50 12.34 3.86 -8.26
C VAL A 50 12.92 3.86 -9.68
N ASP A 51 12.14 4.30 -10.66
CA ASP A 51 12.54 4.37 -12.07
C ASP A 51 13.15 5.73 -12.47
N ALA A 52 13.83 6.43 -11.56
CA ALA A 52 14.39 7.75 -11.88
C ALA A 52 15.48 7.73 -12.97
N GLU A 53 16.00 6.56 -13.36
CA GLU A 53 16.87 6.43 -14.53
C GLU A 53 16.11 6.56 -15.85
N GLU A 54 14.84 6.18 -15.88
CA GLU A 54 13.94 6.41 -17.01
C GLU A 54 13.44 7.86 -17.07
N LEU A 55 13.51 8.57 -15.93
CA LEU A 55 13.22 9.98 -15.86
C LEU A 55 14.35 10.78 -16.52
N ASN A 56 14.02 11.46 -17.62
CA ASN A 56 14.90 12.52 -18.12
C ASN A 56 14.86 13.72 -17.16
N ALA A 57 15.75 13.71 -16.17
CA ALA A 57 15.82 14.74 -15.12
C ALA A 57 16.00 16.16 -15.69
N ALA A 58 16.74 16.30 -16.79
CA ALA A 58 16.93 17.59 -17.46
C ALA A 58 15.62 18.10 -18.11
N SER A 59 14.87 17.22 -18.76
CA SER A 59 13.55 17.55 -19.31
C SER A 59 12.54 17.86 -18.21
N LEU A 60 12.53 17.08 -17.12
CA LEU A 60 11.66 17.33 -15.97
C LEU A 60 11.96 18.69 -15.33
N LYS A 61 13.25 18.99 -15.11
CA LYS A 61 13.70 20.30 -14.61
C LYS A 61 13.22 21.43 -15.52
N THR A 62 13.47 21.34 -16.82
CA THR A 62 13.04 22.36 -17.80
C THR A 62 11.52 22.59 -17.75
N ARG A 63 10.74 21.51 -17.67
CA ARG A 63 9.27 21.58 -17.57
C ARG A 63 8.82 22.27 -16.27
N LEU A 64 9.45 21.93 -15.14
CA LEU A 64 9.17 22.55 -13.84
C LEU A 64 9.55 24.04 -13.81
N GLU A 65 10.70 24.42 -14.38
CA GLU A 65 11.13 25.81 -14.48
C GLU A 65 10.19 26.63 -15.37
N THR A 66 9.77 26.06 -16.51
CA THR A 66 8.79 26.70 -17.42
C THR A 66 7.46 26.92 -16.73
N MET A 67 6.96 25.90 -16.03
CA MET A 67 5.74 25.97 -15.21
C MET A 67 5.86 27.06 -14.13
N LEU A 68 6.95 27.05 -13.35
CA LEU A 68 7.18 28.02 -12.29
C LEU A 68 7.21 29.46 -12.83
N LYS A 69 7.93 29.69 -13.93
CA LYS A 69 7.97 30.99 -14.61
C LYS A 69 6.58 31.44 -15.07
N SER A 70 5.77 30.53 -15.60
CA SER A 70 4.40 30.82 -16.02
C SER A 70 3.46 31.17 -14.85
N ARG A 71 3.67 30.59 -13.66
CA ARG A 71 2.80 30.81 -12.50
C ARG A 71 3.23 32.01 -11.64
N CYS A 72 4.52 32.23 -11.51
CA CYS A 72 5.09 33.18 -10.55
C CYS A 72 5.90 34.32 -11.19
N GLY A 73 6.35 34.19 -12.44
CA GLY A 73 7.22 35.19 -13.06
C GLY A 73 8.46 35.49 -12.20
N ALA A 74 8.67 36.78 -11.90
CA ALA A 74 9.75 37.26 -11.01
C ALA A 74 9.28 37.56 -9.57
N ASP A 75 8.07 37.14 -9.18
CA ASP A 75 7.52 37.39 -7.84
C ASP A 75 8.26 36.57 -6.77
N ALA A 76 9.10 37.25 -5.99
CA ALA A 76 9.85 36.69 -4.87
C ALA A 76 8.96 36.24 -3.70
N THR A 77 7.68 36.63 -3.67
CA THR A 77 6.72 36.25 -2.62
C THR A 77 5.73 35.18 -3.06
N CYS A 78 5.88 34.65 -4.28
CA CYS A 78 4.94 33.71 -4.86
C CYS A 78 4.66 32.51 -3.93
N PRO A 79 3.40 32.32 -3.47
CA PRO A 79 3.08 31.29 -2.51
C PRO A 79 3.04 29.90 -3.15
N THR A 80 3.31 28.86 -2.36
CA THR A 80 3.33 27.46 -2.82
C THR A 80 2.01 26.98 -3.42
N THR A 81 0.88 27.57 -3.00
CA THR A 81 -0.45 27.22 -3.52
C THR A 81 -0.59 27.44 -5.03
N ARG A 82 0.22 28.32 -5.62
CA ARG A 82 0.21 28.61 -7.07
C ARG A 82 0.69 27.44 -7.93
N VAL A 83 1.43 26.49 -7.37
CA VAL A 83 2.08 25.40 -8.13
C VAL A 83 1.57 23.99 -7.77
N TYR A 84 0.70 23.85 -6.76
CA TYR A 84 0.24 22.52 -6.31
C TYR A 84 -0.46 21.69 -7.40
N ASP A 85 -1.36 22.28 -8.17
CA ASP A 85 -2.12 21.55 -9.20
C ASP A 85 -1.22 21.13 -10.38
N ASP A 86 -0.21 21.95 -10.70
CA ASP A 86 0.76 21.61 -11.73
C ASP A 86 1.69 20.50 -11.25
N LEU A 87 2.19 20.56 -10.01
CA LEU A 87 3.01 19.48 -9.43
C LEU A 87 2.21 18.16 -9.37
N LYS A 88 0.92 18.22 -9.04
CA LYS A 88 0.02 17.06 -9.10
C LYS A 88 -0.12 16.52 -10.53
N THR A 89 -0.21 17.40 -11.52
CA THR A 89 -0.28 17.01 -12.94
C THR A 89 1.02 16.41 -13.44
N ILE A 90 2.17 17.00 -13.09
CA ILE A 90 3.50 16.49 -13.46
C ILE A 90 3.74 15.12 -12.81
N THR A 91 3.36 14.95 -11.54
CA THR A 91 3.52 13.67 -10.83
C THR A 91 2.74 12.54 -11.51
N ARG A 92 1.55 12.81 -12.05
CA ARG A 92 0.77 11.82 -12.82
C ARG A 92 1.39 11.42 -14.15
N THR A 93 2.43 12.12 -14.60
CA THR A 93 3.18 11.78 -15.83
C THR A 93 4.48 11.04 -15.55
N LEU A 94 4.80 10.76 -14.30
CA LEU A 94 5.91 9.88 -13.94
C LEU A 94 5.60 8.44 -14.43
N PRO A 95 6.62 7.60 -14.68
CA PRO A 95 6.46 6.29 -15.30
C PRO A 95 5.84 5.22 -14.37
N ASP A 96 5.24 5.62 -13.24
CA ASP A 96 4.50 4.75 -12.33
C ASP A 96 3.03 5.18 -12.19
N GLN A 97 2.18 4.28 -11.67
CA GLN A 97 0.76 4.57 -11.42
C GLN A 97 0.46 4.90 -9.94
N THR A 98 1.49 4.96 -9.09
CA THR A 98 1.34 4.98 -7.62
C THR A 98 1.87 6.26 -6.99
N SER A 99 2.73 7.01 -7.68
CA SER A 99 3.23 8.31 -7.27
C SER A 99 2.11 9.35 -7.30
N SER A 100 2.02 10.13 -6.23
CA SER A 100 1.05 11.22 -6.12
C SER A 100 1.63 12.38 -5.31
N PHE A 101 1.30 13.60 -5.76
CA PHE A 101 1.60 14.81 -5.00
C PHE A 101 0.41 15.15 -4.10
N LEU A 102 0.68 15.31 -2.82
CA LEU A 102 -0.31 15.65 -1.80
C LEU A 102 -0.01 17.04 -1.25
N SER A 103 -0.90 17.99 -1.49
CA SER A 103 -0.83 19.30 -0.85
C SER A 103 -1.11 19.17 0.67
N PRO A 104 -0.77 20.16 1.49
CA PRO A 104 -1.11 20.14 2.91
C PRO A 104 -2.60 19.89 3.18
N VAL A 105 -3.49 20.43 2.34
CA VAL A 105 -4.94 20.21 2.43
C VAL A 105 -5.31 18.78 2.06
N ASP A 106 -4.68 18.20 1.03
CA ASP A 106 -4.91 16.80 0.66
C ASP A 106 -4.45 15.85 1.78
N LEU A 107 -3.29 16.12 2.41
CA LEU A 107 -2.78 15.34 3.55
C LEU A 107 -3.72 15.41 4.75
N LEU A 108 -4.24 16.60 5.08
CA LEU A 108 -5.22 16.73 6.17
C LEU A 108 -6.48 15.92 5.90
N ARG A 109 -6.96 15.87 4.65
CA ARG A 109 -8.12 15.06 4.24
C ARG A 109 -7.84 13.55 4.32
N LEU A 110 -6.61 13.12 4.10
CA LEU A 110 -6.22 11.72 4.29
C LEU A 110 -6.17 11.33 5.76
N ASN A 111 -5.78 12.26 6.64
CA ASN A 111 -5.59 11.99 8.07
C ASN A 111 -6.86 12.16 8.92
N THR A 112 -8.01 12.52 8.32
CA THR A 112 -9.28 12.52 9.05
C THR A 112 -9.77 11.08 9.23
N GLU A 113 -9.51 10.50 10.40
CA GLU A 113 -10.19 9.29 10.86
C GLU A 113 -11.69 9.58 10.99
N THR A 114 -12.44 9.27 9.94
CA THR A 114 -13.89 9.27 10.03
C THR A 114 -14.31 8.03 10.78
N LYS A 115 -14.93 8.20 11.96
CA LYS A 115 -15.62 7.12 12.65
C LYS A 115 -16.65 6.53 11.70
N ARG A 116 -16.41 5.29 11.25
CA ARG A 116 -17.28 4.57 10.33
C ARG A 116 -18.00 3.46 11.06
N TYR A 117 -19.32 3.53 11.02
CA TYR A 117 -20.21 2.47 11.45
C TYR A 117 -20.50 1.55 10.26
N SER A 118 -20.52 0.25 10.48
CA SER A 118 -20.81 -0.73 9.43
C SER A 118 -21.76 -1.81 9.94
N LEU A 119 -22.38 -2.53 9.02
CA LEU A 119 -23.35 -3.60 9.34
C LEU A 119 -22.66 -4.95 9.64
N GLY A 120 -21.33 -5.03 9.47
CA GLY A 120 -20.60 -6.30 9.52
C GLY A 120 -20.85 -7.20 8.30
N LEU A 121 -21.16 -6.59 7.15
CA LEU A 121 -21.38 -7.28 5.87
C LEU A 121 -20.31 -6.91 4.85
N GLU A 122 -19.86 -7.90 4.08
CA GLU A 122 -19.14 -7.68 2.83
C GLU A 122 -20.04 -8.13 1.67
N ILE A 123 -20.35 -7.21 0.75
CA ILE A 123 -21.19 -7.47 -0.42
C ILE A 123 -20.31 -7.42 -1.68
N ARG A 124 -20.58 -8.28 -2.65
CA ARG A 124 -19.97 -8.25 -3.98
C ARG A 124 -21.05 -8.34 -5.04
N GLY A 125 -21.15 -7.33 -5.89
CA GLY A 125 -22.33 -7.15 -6.75
C GLY A 125 -23.56 -6.98 -5.86
N ASP A 126 -24.50 -7.92 -5.95
CA ASP A 126 -25.68 -8.00 -5.11
C ASP A 126 -25.63 -9.18 -4.12
N ILE A 127 -24.49 -9.85 -3.92
CA ILE A 127 -24.40 -11.05 -3.07
C ILE A 127 -23.69 -10.74 -1.76
N VAL A 128 -24.27 -11.16 -0.64
CA VAL A 128 -23.58 -11.21 0.66
C VAL A 128 -22.44 -12.21 0.56
N TYR A 129 -21.22 -11.70 0.51
CA TYR A 129 -20.00 -12.49 0.42
C TYR A 129 -19.54 -12.95 1.80
N ARG A 130 -19.67 -12.10 2.82
CA ARG A 130 -19.26 -12.40 4.19
C ARG A 130 -20.13 -11.69 5.23
N VAL A 131 -20.31 -12.35 6.36
CA VAL A 131 -21.01 -11.84 7.54
C VAL A 131 -20.07 -11.97 8.73
N LEU A 132 -19.84 -10.87 9.44
CA LEU A 132 -18.94 -10.83 10.59
C LEU A 132 -19.61 -11.45 11.81
N ASN A 133 -18.94 -12.38 12.49
CA ASN A 133 -19.41 -12.92 13.76
C ASN A 133 -19.54 -11.82 14.83
N GLY A 134 -20.65 -11.82 15.57
CA GLY A 134 -20.95 -10.79 16.58
C GLY A 134 -21.47 -9.46 16.01
N SER A 135 -21.60 -9.32 14.68
CA SER A 135 -22.27 -8.18 14.07
C SER A 135 -23.80 -8.29 14.14
N SER A 136 -24.50 -7.16 14.00
CA SER A 136 -25.97 -7.15 13.86
C SER A 136 -26.44 -8.05 12.72
N ALA A 137 -25.71 -8.09 11.60
CA ALA A 137 -26.03 -8.99 10.49
C ALA A 137 -25.97 -10.47 10.88
N ALA A 138 -24.95 -10.90 11.64
CA ALA A 138 -24.88 -12.27 12.12
C ALA A 138 -26.02 -12.59 13.09
N THR A 139 -26.31 -11.68 14.04
CA THR A 139 -27.39 -11.85 15.01
C THR A 139 -28.77 -11.94 14.36
N GLN A 140 -29.00 -11.19 13.28
CA GLN A 140 -30.26 -11.19 12.53
C GLN A 140 -30.33 -12.29 11.47
N GLY A 141 -29.37 -13.22 11.45
CA GLY A 141 -29.42 -14.42 10.62
C GLY A 141 -29.14 -14.19 9.14
N VAL A 142 -28.44 -13.09 8.79
CA VAL A 142 -27.90 -12.89 7.44
C VAL A 142 -26.86 -13.95 7.16
N LYS A 143 -26.89 -14.53 5.97
CA LYS A 143 -26.00 -15.63 5.56
C LYS A 143 -25.24 -15.25 4.29
N ARG A 144 -24.05 -15.83 4.14
CA ARG A 144 -23.33 -15.82 2.88
C ARG A 144 -24.21 -16.43 1.78
N GLY A 145 -24.27 -15.78 0.62
CA GLY A 145 -25.09 -16.19 -0.51
C GLY A 145 -26.46 -15.52 -0.59
N ASP A 146 -26.90 -14.82 0.46
CA ASP A 146 -28.11 -13.99 0.38
C ASP A 146 -27.92 -12.91 -0.69
N LYS A 147 -28.94 -12.67 -1.52
CA LYS A 147 -28.93 -11.57 -2.49
C LYS A 147 -29.53 -10.31 -1.86
N VAL A 148 -28.83 -9.20 -1.94
CA VAL A 148 -29.27 -7.90 -1.43
C VAL A 148 -30.07 -7.19 -2.52
N ARG A 149 -31.39 -7.08 -2.31
CA ARG A 149 -32.32 -6.45 -3.24
C ARG A 149 -32.53 -4.96 -2.99
N GLY A 150 -32.29 -4.52 -1.75
CA GLY A 150 -32.39 -3.11 -1.42
C GLY A 150 -31.88 -2.84 -0.02
N VAL A 151 -31.44 -1.60 0.20
CA VAL A 151 -31.08 -1.09 1.52
C VAL A 151 -31.81 0.23 1.70
N THR A 152 -32.47 0.39 2.83
CA THR A 152 -33.26 1.57 3.16
C THR A 152 -32.90 2.06 4.56
N ARG A 153 -32.77 3.36 4.74
CA ARG A 153 -32.50 4.01 6.02
C ARG A 153 -33.34 5.27 6.13
N GLU A 154 -34.13 5.40 7.19
CA GLU A 154 -35.04 6.53 7.40
C GLU A 154 -35.95 6.81 6.16
N GLY A 155 -36.39 5.74 5.49
CA GLY A 155 -37.24 5.83 4.29
C GLY A 155 -36.49 6.12 2.98
N LEU A 156 -35.17 6.34 3.01
CA LEU A 156 -34.35 6.62 1.82
C LEU A 156 -33.56 5.39 1.39
N SER A 157 -33.47 5.17 0.08
CA SER A 157 -32.64 4.11 -0.49
C SER A 157 -31.15 4.42 -0.33
N VAL A 158 -30.38 3.42 0.09
CA VAL A 158 -28.92 3.50 0.26
C VAL A 158 -28.26 2.63 -0.83
N PRO A 159 -27.31 3.18 -1.61
CA PRO A 159 -26.54 2.40 -2.57
C PRO A 159 -25.76 1.25 -1.92
N LEU A 160 -25.70 0.08 -2.57
CA LEU A 160 -25.01 -1.10 -2.03
C LEU A 160 -23.50 -0.92 -1.85
N ASN A 161 -22.89 0.00 -2.59
CA ASN A 161 -21.48 0.38 -2.43
C ASN A 161 -21.24 1.42 -1.32
N ALA A 162 -22.30 1.89 -0.64
CA ALA A 162 -22.27 2.96 0.35
C ALA A 162 -22.73 2.48 1.75
N LEU A 163 -22.44 1.24 2.13
CA LEU A 163 -22.83 0.65 3.43
C LEU A 163 -21.90 1.01 4.60
N SER A 164 -21.30 2.20 4.53
CA SER A 164 -20.52 2.80 5.60
C SER A 164 -21.28 4.02 6.11
N PHE A 165 -21.57 4.05 7.40
CA PHE A 165 -22.42 5.05 8.05
C PHE A 165 -21.62 5.90 9.04
N THR A 166 -22.19 7.04 9.42
CA THR A 166 -21.60 8.00 10.36
C THR A 166 -22.19 7.88 11.78
N ASP A 167 -23.22 7.06 11.96
CA ASP A 167 -23.87 6.81 13.25
C ASP A 167 -24.46 5.38 13.30
N ALA A 168 -25.08 5.02 14.43
CA ALA A 168 -25.64 3.69 14.70
C ALA A 168 -27.14 3.54 14.39
N LYS A 169 -27.77 4.46 13.64
CA LYS A 169 -29.21 4.38 13.34
C LYS A 169 -29.55 3.13 12.54
N PRO A 170 -30.70 2.48 12.79
CA PRO A 170 -31.11 1.25 12.10
C PRO A 170 -31.19 1.40 10.59
N VAL A 171 -30.83 0.32 9.89
CA VAL A 171 -30.85 0.18 8.43
C VAL A 171 -31.61 -1.09 8.08
N THR A 172 -32.63 -0.98 7.22
CA THR A 172 -33.36 -2.14 6.71
C THR A 172 -32.67 -2.65 5.46
N VAL A 173 -32.32 -3.93 5.46
CA VAL A 173 -31.74 -4.63 4.31
C VAL A 173 -32.76 -5.66 3.82
N THR A 174 -33.19 -5.53 2.57
CA THR A 174 -34.08 -6.49 1.92
C THR A 174 -33.23 -7.56 1.25
N LEU A 175 -33.19 -8.75 1.84
CA LEU A 175 -32.47 -9.90 1.30
C LEU A 175 -33.41 -10.81 0.49
N GLU A 176 -32.85 -11.63 -0.38
CA GLU A 176 -33.51 -12.76 -1.03
C GLU A 176 -32.67 -14.01 -0.78
N ARG A 177 -33.32 -15.03 -0.21
CA ARG A 177 -32.75 -16.36 0.02
C ARG A 177 -33.65 -17.39 -0.65
N GLU A 178 -33.10 -18.16 -1.58
CA GLU A 178 -33.86 -19.20 -2.31
C GLU A 178 -35.15 -18.65 -2.96
N GLY A 179 -35.08 -17.43 -3.51
CA GLY A 179 -36.21 -16.75 -4.14
C GLY A 179 -37.23 -16.13 -3.19
N LYS A 180 -37.04 -16.24 -1.86
CA LYS A 180 -37.94 -15.65 -0.86
C LYS A 180 -37.35 -14.37 -0.26
N PRO A 181 -38.14 -13.29 -0.12
CA PRO A 181 -37.68 -12.08 0.53
C PRO A 181 -37.50 -12.28 2.04
N VAL A 182 -36.38 -11.78 2.57
CA VAL A 182 -36.03 -11.80 3.99
C VAL A 182 -35.62 -10.37 4.40
N PRO A 183 -36.57 -9.50 4.76
CA PRO A 183 -36.23 -8.18 5.27
C PRO A 183 -35.63 -8.30 6.67
N VAL A 184 -34.49 -7.66 6.89
CA VAL A 184 -33.81 -7.61 8.19
C VAL A 184 -33.50 -6.17 8.57
N THR A 185 -33.73 -5.81 9.83
CA THR A 185 -33.32 -4.51 10.37
C THR A 185 -32.00 -4.69 11.10
N LEU A 186 -30.97 -4.01 10.63
CA LEU A 186 -29.60 -4.11 11.14
C LEU A 186 -29.20 -2.79 11.79
N THR A 187 -28.46 -2.88 12.89
CA THR A 187 -27.91 -1.71 13.59
C THR A 187 -26.41 -1.61 13.29
N PRO A 188 -25.95 -0.54 12.62
CA PRO A 188 -24.53 -0.30 12.39
C PRO A 188 -23.77 -0.18 13.70
N ALA A 189 -22.56 -0.74 13.77
CA ALA A 189 -21.66 -0.58 14.91
C ALA A 189 -20.28 -0.08 14.46
N LEU A 190 -19.64 0.67 15.35
CA LEU A 190 -18.32 1.24 15.12
C LEU A 190 -17.27 0.13 15.02
N ASN A 191 -16.30 0.29 14.12
CA ASN A 191 -15.11 -0.58 14.00
C ASN A 191 -15.36 -2.06 13.65
N LEU A 192 -16.60 -2.46 13.27
CA LEU A 192 -16.83 -3.82 12.77
C LEU A 192 -16.03 -4.12 11.49
N GLN A 193 -15.76 -3.13 10.65
CA GLN A 193 -14.92 -3.31 9.47
C GLN A 193 -13.51 -3.81 9.84
N SER A 194 -12.96 -3.37 10.98
CA SER A 194 -11.65 -3.81 11.45
C SER A 194 -11.67 -5.28 11.88
N ALA A 195 -12.77 -5.76 12.46
CA ALA A 195 -12.91 -7.16 12.83
C ALA A 195 -13.03 -8.08 11.59
N LEU A 196 -13.59 -7.59 10.47
CA LEU A 196 -13.53 -8.29 9.17
C LEU A 196 -12.10 -8.43 8.63
N LEU A 197 -11.13 -7.70 9.19
CA LEU A 197 -9.71 -7.81 8.82
C LEU A 197 -8.95 -8.81 9.69
N ASN A 198 -9.58 -9.38 10.72
CA ASN A 198 -8.92 -10.31 11.62
C ASN A 198 -8.75 -11.70 10.98
N PRO A 199 -7.65 -12.40 11.30
CA PRO A 199 -7.48 -13.81 10.93
C PRO A 199 -8.52 -14.71 11.60
N GLU A 200 -8.91 -15.76 10.90
CA GLU A 200 -9.86 -16.78 11.37
C GLU A 200 -9.33 -18.19 11.02
N SER A 201 -9.76 -19.20 11.76
CA SER A 201 -9.39 -20.59 11.48
C SER A 201 -10.52 -21.58 11.68
N ALA A 202 -10.49 -22.69 10.95
CA ALA A 202 -11.40 -23.81 11.10
C ALA A 202 -10.69 -25.14 10.86
N LEU A 203 -11.21 -26.23 11.42
CA LEU A 203 -10.81 -27.59 11.01
C LEU A 203 -11.87 -28.11 10.03
N LEU A 204 -11.45 -28.39 8.80
CA LEU A 204 -12.36 -28.86 7.75
C LEU A 204 -12.61 -30.37 7.85
N GLU A 205 -13.70 -30.82 7.23
CA GLU A 205 -13.93 -32.22 6.88
C GLU A 205 -12.71 -32.73 6.10
N ASN A 206 -12.08 -33.82 6.54
CA ASN A 206 -10.74 -34.33 6.14
C ASN A 206 -9.54 -33.89 7.00
N SER A 207 -9.78 -33.23 8.15
CA SER A 207 -8.73 -32.84 9.10
C SER A 207 -7.69 -31.87 8.50
N ILE A 208 -8.12 -31.01 7.57
CA ILE A 208 -7.30 -29.92 7.05
C ILE A 208 -7.51 -28.69 7.93
N GLY A 209 -6.44 -28.12 8.46
CA GLY A 209 -6.49 -26.86 9.19
C GLY A 209 -6.59 -25.70 8.20
N TYR A 210 -7.70 -24.98 8.22
CA TYR A 210 -7.92 -23.80 7.40
C TYR A 210 -7.59 -22.55 8.20
N VAL A 211 -6.76 -21.66 7.64
CA VAL A 211 -6.44 -20.36 8.21
C VAL A 211 -6.69 -19.29 7.15
N ARG A 212 -7.59 -18.36 7.42
CA ARG A 212 -7.87 -17.21 6.55
C ARG A 212 -7.20 -15.97 7.13
N ILE A 213 -6.45 -15.26 6.30
CA ILE A 213 -5.85 -13.97 6.67
C ILE A 213 -6.37 -12.94 5.66
N PRO A 214 -7.43 -12.19 5.99
CA PRO A 214 -8.06 -11.28 5.04
C PRO A 214 -7.29 -9.96 4.86
N SER A 215 -6.39 -9.60 5.78
CA SER A 215 -5.61 -8.35 5.76
C SER A 215 -4.50 -8.37 6.81
N PHE A 216 -3.45 -7.58 6.60
CA PHE A 216 -2.36 -7.32 7.57
C PHE A 216 -2.46 -5.94 8.23
N ARG A 217 -3.62 -5.29 8.14
CA ARG A 217 -3.85 -3.93 8.69
C ARG A 217 -4.16 -3.90 10.19
N ALA A 218 -4.37 -5.05 10.84
CA ALA A 218 -4.51 -5.08 12.28
C ALA A 218 -3.12 -5.22 12.92
N PRO A 219 -2.79 -4.43 13.95
CA PRO A 219 -1.46 -4.44 14.57
C PRO A 219 -1.15 -5.75 15.32
N ASP A 220 -2.15 -6.60 15.57
CA ASP A 220 -2.03 -7.89 16.23
C ASP A 220 -2.28 -9.09 15.27
N THR A 221 -2.31 -8.86 13.95
CA THR A 221 -2.55 -9.91 12.95
C THR A 221 -1.60 -11.09 13.15
N ALA A 222 -0.29 -10.85 13.30
CA ALA A 222 0.69 -11.93 13.45
C ALA A 222 0.41 -12.76 14.70
N GLN A 223 0.22 -12.12 15.86
CA GLN A 223 -0.07 -12.81 17.12
C GLN A 223 -1.32 -13.69 17.03
N ARG A 224 -2.38 -13.19 16.36
CA ARG A 224 -3.60 -13.97 16.12
C ARG A 224 -3.31 -15.19 15.25
N VAL A 225 -2.58 -15.04 14.14
CA VAL A 225 -2.23 -16.19 13.29
C VAL A 225 -1.43 -17.23 14.05
N HIS A 226 -0.41 -16.84 14.80
CA HIS A 226 0.36 -17.77 15.64
C HIS A 226 -0.53 -18.57 16.59
N SER A 227 -1.47 -17.88 17.25
CA SER A 227 -2.41 -18.51 18.18
C SER A 227 -3.35 -19.51 17.48
N LEU A 228 -3.92 -19.12 16.33
CA LEU A 228 -4.82 -19.97 15.54
C LEU A 228 -4.10 -21.19 14.96
N VAL A 229 -2.88 -21.01 14.44
CA VAL A 229 -2.06 -22.08 13.90
C VAL A 229 -1.66 -23.07 14.99
N SER A 230 -1.23 -22.59 16.16
CA SER A 230 -0.91 -23.43 17.31
C SER A 230 -2.13 -24.26 17.77
N ALA A 231 -3.30 -23.62 17.88
CA ALA A 231 -4.55 -24.30 18.20
C ALA A 231 -4.92 -25.38 17.17
N LEU A 232 -4.78 -25.09 15.87
CA LEU A 232 -5.00 -26.09 14.82
C LEU A 232 -3.99 -27.23 14.93
N GLN A 233 -2.70 -26.95 15.10
CA GLN A 233 -1.64 -27.97 15.20
C GLN A 233 -1.86 -28.94 16.36
N SER A 234 -2.38 -28.46 17.50
CA SER A 234 -2.76 -29.31 18.65
C SER A 234 -3.82 -30.37 18.30
N ARG A 235 -4.58 -30.16 17.22
CA ARG A 235 -5.58 -31.11 16.70
C ARG A 235 -5.02 -32.06 15.63
N ASN A 236 -3.70 -32.04 15.42
CA ASN A 236 -2.96 -32.90 14.48
C ASN A 236 -3.56 -32.94 13.06
N PRO A 237 -3.72 -31.79 12.37
CA PRO A 237 -4.30 -31.74 11.05
C PRO A 237 -3.36 -32.39 10.03
N LYS A 238 -3.94 -32.96 8.98
CA LYS A 238 -3.20 -33.56 7.85
C LYS A 238 -2.48 -32.53 6.98
N GLY A 239 -2.70 -31.25 7.21
CA GLY A 239 -2.12 -30.15 6.44
C GLY A 239 -2.79 -28.82 6.78
N LEU A 240 -2.20 -27.72 6.30
CA LEU A 240 -2.75 -26.38 6.44
C LEU A 240 -3.14 -25.80 5.08
N LEU A 241 -4.30 -25.18 4.99
CA LEU A 241 -4.75 -24.37 3.87
C LEU A 241 -4.78 -22.91 4.29
N ILE A 242 -3.90 -22.10 3.70
CA ILE A 242 -3.79 -20.66 4.00
C ILE A 242 -4.55 -19.88 2.92
N ASP A 243 -5.61 -19.19 3.32
CA ASP A 243 -6.45 -18.40 2.41
C ASP A 243 -6.13 -16.91 2.52
N LEU A 244 -5.40 -16.43 1.50
CA LEU A 244 -5.06 -15.02 1.29
C LEU A 244 -5.93 -14.35 0.22
N ARG A 245 -7.01 -15.00 -0.24
CA ARG A 245 -7.84 -14.44 -1.31
C ARG A 245 -8.46 -13.13 -0.86
N PHE A 246 -8.29 -12.11 -1.70
CA PHE A 246 -8.73 -10.73 -1.50
C PHE A 246 -8.03 -9.99 -0.35
N ASN A 247 -6.90 -10.53 0.11
CA ASN A 247 -6.00 -9.79 0.99
C ASN A 247 -5.21 -8.77 0.15
N THR A 248 -5.43 -7.48 0.42
CA THR A 248 -4.76 -6.36 -0.28
C THR A 248 -3.45 -5.94 0.38
N GLY A 249 -2.93 -6.75 1.30
CA GLY A 249 -1.77 -6.46 2.11
C GLY A 249 -2.13 -5.76 3.43
N GLY A 250 -1.29 -4.82 3.83
CA GLY A 250 -1.36 -4.13 5.11
C GLY A 250 0.03 -3.81 5.59
N TYR A 251 0.25 -3.85 6.90
CA TYR A 251 1.55 -3.56 7.46
C TYR A 251 2.55 -4.68 7.14
N LEU A 252 3.72 -4.30 6.61
CA LEU A 252 4.75 -5.23 6.16
C LEU A 252 5.30 -6.07 7.32
N ASP A 253 5.52 -5.45 8.48
CA ASP A 253 5.95 -6.11 9.71
C ASP A 253 4.99 -7.23 10.13
N GLN A 254 3.68 -6.98 10.09
CA GLN A 254 2.66 -7.97 10.41
C GLN A 254 2.68 -9.13 9.42
N ALA A 255 2.89 -8.86 8.13
CA ALA A 255 3.04 -9.89 7.12
C ALA A 255 4.28 -10.75 7.38
N LEU A 256 5.43 -10.13 7.64
CA LEU A 256 6.69 -10.82 7.90
C LEU A 256 6.63 -11.66 9.19
N LEU A 257 6.12 -11.11 10.29
CA LEU A 257 5.97 -11.84 11.56
C LEU A 257 5.00 -13.03 11.44
N THR A 258 3.99 -12.91 10.56
CA THR A 258 3.07 -14.01 10.27
C THR A 258 3.77 -15.20 9.61
N LEU A 259 4.81 -14.97 8.79
CA LEU A 259 5.58 -16.05 8.17
C LEU A 259 6.24 -16.96 9.20
N GLY A 260 6.60 -16.45 10.38
CA GLY A 260 7.15 -17.24 11.48
C GLY A 260 6.20 -18.31 12.04
N ALA A 261 4.90 -18.26 11.70
CA ALA A 261 3.96 -19.33 12.05
C ALA A 261 4.05 -20.54 11.10
N PHE A 262 4.71 -20.39 9.94
CA PHE A 262 4.71 -21.36 8.84
C PHE A 262 6.10 -21.77 8.37
N LEU A 263 7.07 -20.85 8.40
CA LEU A 263 8.41 -21.03 7.86
C LEU A 263 9.44 -21.23 8.99
N GLU A 264 10.54 -21.89 8.64
CA GLU A 264 11.73 -21.98 9.49
C GLU A 264 12.58 -20.70 9.36
N ASP A 265 13.63 -20.62 10.18
CA ASP A 265 14.58 -19.51 10.17
C ASP A 265 15.26 -19.37 8.79
N GLY A 266 15.45 -18.13 8.33
CA GLY A 266 16.04 -17.83 7.03
C GLY A 266 15.61 -16.50 6.44
N ALA A 267 16.25 -16.09 5.34
CA ALA A 267 15.87 -14.87 4.62
C ALA A 267 14.48 -15.01 3.98
N VAL A 268 13.63 -14.01 4.15
CA VAL A 268 12.23 -14.02 3.68
C VAL A 268 11.88 -12.89 2.73
N LEU A 269 12.59 -11.77 2.77
CA LEU A 269 12.34 -10.64 1.89
C LEU A 269 13.60 -9.79 1.70
N GLY A 270 13.91 -9.43 0.45
CA GLY A 270 14.82 -8.34 0.12
C GLY A 270 14.03 -7.13 -0.35
N LEU A 271 14.28 -5.95 0.22
CA LEU A 271 13.82 -4.67 -0.27
C LEU A 271 15.01 -3.93 -0.86
N GLU A 272 14.93 -3.61 -2.14
CA GLU A 272 15.91 -2.77 -2.81
C GLU A 272 15.30 -1.40 -3.10
N SER A 273 16.09 -0.38 -2.84
CA SER A 273 15.80 1.01 -3.19
C SER A 273 17.08 1.64 -3.74
N ARG A 274 16.96 2.82 -4.34
CA ARG A 274 18.13 3.54 -4.88
C ARG A 274 19.20 3.86 -3.84
N THR A 275 18.83 3.95 -2.57
CA THR A 275 19.72 4.39 -1.50
C THR A 275 19.98 3.34 -0.44
N ALA A 276 19.28 2.20 -0.48
CA ALA A 276 19.38 1.17 0.55
C ALA A 276 18.93 -0.19 0.01
N SER A 277 19.60 -1.24 0.48
CA SER A 277 19.12 -2.62 0.37
C SER A 277 18.92 -3.19 1.77
N VAL A 278 17.74 -3.77 2.00
CA VAL A 278 17.30 -4.28 3.30
C VAL A 278 16.88 -5.74 3.15
N THR A 279 17.50 -6.62 3.90
CA THR A 279 17.10 -8.04 3.95
C THR A 279 16.40 -8.32 5.28
N TYR A 280 15.19 -8.87 5.21
CA TYR A 280 14.44 -9.39 6.33
C TYR A 280 14.64 -10.89 6.42
N SER A 281 14.95 -11.39 7.62
CA SER A 281 15.10 -12.81 7.92
C SER A 281 14.24 -13.20 9.11
N LEU A 282 13.69 -14.40 9.09
CA LEU A 282 13.09 -15.01 10.28
C LEU A 282 14.19 -15.63 11.14
N ARG A 283 14.16 -15.34 12.45
CA ARG A 283 14.98 -16.03 13.45
C ARG A 283 14.19 -16.24 14.74
N ALA A 284 14.15 -17.49 15.21
CA ALA A 284 13.47 -17.88 16.44
C ALA A 284 12.03 -17.33 16.56
N GLY A 285 11.30 -17.30 15.44
CA GLY A 285 9.92 -16.79 15.38
C GLY A 285 9.78 -15.26 15.40
N GLY A 286 10.89 -14.51 15.39
CA GLY A 286 10.93 -13.06 15.18
C GLY A 286 11.46 -12.68 13.80
N VAL A 287 11.46 -11.38 13.49
CA VAL A 287 12.01 -10.82 12.25
C VAL A 287 13.28 -10.04 12.58
N GLU A 288 14.39 -10.42 11.97
CA GLU A 288 15.63 -9.66 11.98
C GLU A 288 15.77 -8.89 10.67
N VAL A 289 16.30 -7.66 10.78
CA VAL A 289 16.52 -6.77 9.64
C VAL A 289 18.02 -6.54 9.51
N ALA A 290 18.58 -6.97 8.39
CA ALA A 290 19.93 -6.63 7.99
C ALA A 290 19.85 -5.49 6.96
N GLN A 291 20.36 -4.32 7.33
CA GLN A 291 20.61 -3.24 6.38
C GLN A 291 22.11 -3.27 6.04
N GLY A 292 22.45 -3.36 4.75
CA GLY A 292 23.77 -2.90 4.32
C GLY A 292 23.87 -1.41 4.61
N GLU A 293 25.05 -0.90 5.02
CA GLU A 293 25.27 0.50 5.44
C GLU A 293 24.40 1.52 4.67
N GLY A 294 23.78 2.51 5.31
CA GLY A 294 24.03 3.08 6.65
C GLY A 294 23.24 2.47 7.81
N VAL A 295 23.99 1.91 8.74
CA VAL A 295 23.63 1.11 9.93
C VAL A 295 22.55 1.73 10.83
N ASN A 296 21.44 1.01 11.04
CA ASN A 296 20.93 0.73 12.39
C ASN A 296 20.12 -0.57 12.38
N ALA A 297 20.73 -1.68 12.82
CA ALA A 297 20.02 -2.93 13.03
C ALA A 297 19.09 -2.78 14.24
N SER A 298 17.88 -2.26 14.01
CA SER A 298 16.83 -2.29 15.01
C SER A 298 16.31 -3.72 15.10
N ARG A 299 16.81 -4.47 16.09
CA ARG A 299 16.22 -5.72 16.53
C ARG A 299 14.83 -5.40 17.10
N TRP A 300 13.78 -5.60 16.32
CA TRP A 300 12.41 -5.39 16.78
C TRP A 300 11.97 -6.62 17.57
N ASN A 301 12.20 -6.59 18.89
CA ASN A 301 11.57 -7.53 19.81
C ASN A 301 10.15 -7.03 20.09
N SER A 302 9.13 -7.69 19.53
CA SER A 302 7.75 -7.51 20.00
C SER A 302 7.69 -7.85 21.50
N PRO A 303 7.19 -6.96 22.39
CA PRO A 303 7.13 -7.21 23.83
C PRO A 303 6.18 -8.34 24.26
N SER A 304 5.49 -9.01 23.33
CA SER A 304 4.45 -10.00 23.62
C SER A 304 4.88 -11.47 23.46
N ASN A 305 6.13 -11.76 23.05
CA ASN A 305 6.65 -13.14 22.99
C ASN A 305 7.68 -13.49 24.08
N SER A 306 7.95 -12.58 25.02
CA SER A 306 8.80 -12.84 26.19
C SER A 306 8.23 -13.88 27.17
N GLY A 307 7.01 -14.37 26.95
CA GLY A 307 6.35 -15.40 27.78
C GLY A 307 6.47 -16.84 27.30
N VAL A 308 6.98 -17.11 26.08
CA VAL A 308 7.07 -18.50 25.55
C VAL A 308 8.53 -18.91 25.23
N ALA A 309 9.46 -17.97 25.22
CA ALA A 309 10.87 -18.23 24.89
C ALA A 309 11.81 -18.38 26.11
N SER A 310 11.33 -18.27 27.36
CA SER A 310 12.19 -18.21 28.56
C SER A 310 12.45 -19.54 29.28
N SER A 311 12.04 -20.70 28.76
CA SER A 311 12.30 -21.99 29.43
C SER A 311 13.36 -22.89 28.78
N CYS A 312 14.04 -22.46 27.72
CA CYS A 312 15.12 -23.25 27.11
C CYS A 312 16.49 -22.62 27.38
N SER A 313 16.88 -22.59 28.65
CA SER A 313 18.28 -22.41 29.06
C SER A 313 18.95 -23.79 29.16
N SER A 314 20.13 -23.87 28.58
CA SER A 314 21.00 -25.04 28.37
C SER A 314 21.14 -26.01 29.55
N THR A 315 20.79 -27.27 29.32
CA THR A 315 21.43 -28.43 29.96
C THR A 315 21.52 -29.56 28.93
N PRO A 316 22.70 -30.16 28.68
CA PRO A 316 22.83 -31.17 27.63
C PRO A 316 22.36 -32.54 28.15
N ALA A 317 21.38 -33.14 27.47
CA ALA A 317 20.96 -34.52 27.67
C ALA A 317 20.85 -35.24 26.31
N PRO A 318 21.02 -36.57 26.26
CA PRO A 318 21.61 -37.27 25.14
C PRO A 318 20.65 -37.45 23.95
N ARG A 319 21.26 -37.61 22.77
CA ARG A 319 20.64 -37.75 21.44
C ARG A 319 19.42 -38.70 21.45
N ALA A 320 18.29 -38.17 20.98
CA ALA A 320 17.13 -38.92 20.51
C ALA A 320 16.87 -38.58 19.01
N PRO A 321 16.29 -39.48 18.20
CA PRO A 321 16.31 -39.42 16.73
C PRO A 321 15.37 -38.33 16.17
N PRO A 322 15.52 -37.92 14.89
CA PRO A 322 14.91 -36.69 14.39
C PRO A 322 13.40 -36.85 14.23
N ARG A 323 12.62 -35.99 14.88
CA ARG A 323 11.20 -35.78 14.56
C ARG A 323 11.09 -34.84 13.36
N SER A 324 11.06 -35.42 12.17
CA SER A 324 10.68 -34.74 10.93
C SER A 324 9.16 -34.73 10.79
N SER A 325 8.51 -33.59 11.04
CA SER A 325 7.22 -33.25 10.42
C SER A 325 6.88 -31.77 10.67
N ARG A 326 7.67 -30.86 10.13
CA ARG A 326 7.21 -29.49 9.83
C ARG A 326 7.12 -29.35 8.32
N TRP A 327 6.00 -28.80 7.88
CA TRP A 327 5.61 -28.71 6.48
C TRP A 327 6.65 -27.87 5.71
N ARG A 328 7.25 -28.46 4.67
CA ARG A 328 8.05 -27.70 3.71
C ARG A 328 7.07 -26.99 2.77
N CYS A 329 7.03 -25.67 2.81
CA CYS A 329 6.50 -24.88 1.70
C CYS A 329 7.54 -24.92 0.58
N ASN A 330 7.30 -25.69 -0.47
CA ASN A 330 8.13 -25.61 -1.67
C ASN A 330 7.89 -24.24 -2.32
N ALA A 331 8.96 -23.53 -2.66
CA ALA A 331 8.89 -22.37 -3.54
C ALA A 331 8.26 -22.80 -4.89
N PRO A 332 7.43 -21.97 -5.54
CA PRO A 332 7.01 -22.27 -6.90
C PRO A 332 8.24 -22.38 -7.79
N GLU A 333 8.37 -23.49 -8.53
CA GLU A 333 9.35 -23.61 -9.61
C GLU A 333 9.17 -22.43 -10.56
N ARG A 334 10.29 -21.86 -11.04
CA ARG A 334 10.27 -20.82 -12.08
C ARG A 334 9.35 -21.31 -13.19
N ALA A 335 8.38 -20.48 -13.56
CA ALA A 335 7.49 -20.73 -14.69
C ALA A 335 8.33 -21.20 -15.89
N SER A 336 8.13 -22.46 -16.30
CA SER A 336 8.62 -22.93 -17.58
C SER A 336 7.96 -22.11 -18.69
N PRO A 337 8.66 -21.82 -19.81
CA PRO A 337 8.10 -21.01 -20.88
C PRO A 337 6.82 -21.66 -21.41
N GLU A 338 5.74 -20.87 -21.41
CA GLU A 338 4.40 -21.30 -21.81
C GLU A 338 4.40 -21.91 -23.22
N ARG A 339 3.70 -23.04 -23.38
CA ARG A 339 3.31 -23.53 -24.70
C ARG A 339 2.33 -22.53 -25.34
N PRO A 340 2.39 -22.28 -26.66
CA PRO A 340 1.41 -21.41 -27.30
C PRO A 340 0.01 -21.99 -27.19
N LEU A 341 -0.95 -21.18 -26.77
CA LEU A 341 -2.38 -21.47 -26.84
C LEU A 341 -2.82 -21.55 -28.32
N PRO A 342 -3.80 -22.41 -28.67
CA PRO A 342 -4.35 -22.46 -30.02
C PRO A 342 -5.10 -21.16 -30.36
N ASP A 343 -5.00 -20.75 -31.63
CA ASP A 343 -5.48 -19.48 -32.18
C ASP A 343 -6.90 -19.11 -31.74
N ALA A 344 -7.05 -17.89 -31.21
CA ALA A 344 -8.35 -17.28 -30.96
C ALA A 344 -9.09 -17.00 -32.29
N PRO A 345 -10.42 -17.16 -32.36
CA PRO A 345 -11.18 -16.80 -33.56
C PRO A 345 -11.06 -15.29 -33.83
N ALA A 346 -10.88 -14.95 -35.10
CA ALA A 346 -10.59 -13.60 -35.59
C ALA A 346 -11.61 -12.55 -35.10
N THR A 347 -11.10 -11.41 -34.63
CA THR A 347 -11.89 -10.22 -34.31
C THR A 347 -12.48 -9.59 -35.58
N PRO A 348 -13.76 -9.17 -35.59
CA PRO A 348 -14.34 -8.47 -36.72
C PRO A 348 -13.68 -7.09 -36.90
N ARG A 349 -13.16 -6.84 -38.10
CA ARG A 349 -12.61 -5.52 -38.47
C ARG A 349 -13.74 -4.59 -38.90
N CYS A 350 -14.09 -3.63 -38.05
CA CYS A 350 -14.96 -2.51 -38.43
C CYS A 350 -14.12 -1.38 -39.04
N ARG A 351 -14.37 -1.02 -40.30
CA ARG A 351 -13.83 0.22 -40.91
C ARG A 351 -14.77 1.37 -40.61
N SER A 352 -14.26 2.44 -40.01
CA SER A 352 -14.96 3.71 -39.89
C SER A 352 -14.84 4.49 -41.20
N ASN A 353 -15.96 4.75 -41.86
CA ASN A 353 -16.08 5.90 -42.74
C ASN A 353 -17.14 6.85 -42.17
N SER A 354 -16.84 8.14 -42.28
CA SER A 354 -17.63 9.24 -41.74
C SER A 354 -19.09 9.19 -42.18
N THR A 355 -19.96 9.59 -41.26
CA THR A 355 -21.41 9.80 -41.36
C THR A 355 -22.27 8.54 -41.53
N THR A 356 -23.14 8.31 -40.53
CA THR A 356 -24.17 7.26 -40.31
C THR A 356 -23.75 5.91 -39.69
N VAL A 357 -24.61 5.41 -38.79
CA VAL A 357 -24.42 4.33 -37.81
C VAL A 357 -24.02 2.99 -38.48
N PRO A 358 -22.96 2.28 -38.02
CA PRO A 358 -22.58 1.00 -38.59
C PRO A 358 -23.48 -0.14 -38.08
N ASN A 359 -24.17 -0.83 -39.00
CA ASN A 359 -24.82 -2.12 -38.75
C ASN A 359 -23.76 -3.23 -38.77
N CYS A 360 -23.60 -3.95 -37.66
CA CYS A 360 -22.83 -5.19 -37.61
C CYS A 360 -23.80 -6.37 -37.61
N VAL A 361 -23.74 -7.23 -38.62
CA VAL A 361 -24.44 -8.52 -38.67
C VAL A 361 -23.42 -9.61 -38.35
N SER A 362 -23.68 -10.40 -37.30
CA SER A 362 -22.91 -11.61 -36.99
C SER A 362 -23.31 -12.76 -37.95
N PRO A 363 -22.43 -13.73 -38.24
CA PRO A 363 -22.85 -14.96 -38.93
C PRO A 363 -23.90 -15.74 -38.14
#